data_AF-A0A0Q8Q9Q7-F1
#
_entry.id   AF-A0A0Q8Q9Q7-F1
#
_cell.length_a   1.000
_cell.length_b   1.000
_cell.length_c   1.000
_cell.angle_alpha   90.00
_cell.angle_beta   90.00
_cell.angle_gamma   90.00
#
_symmetry.space_group_name_H-M   'P 1'
#
loop_
_entity.id
_entity.type
_entity.pdbx_description
1 polymer ?
#
loop_
_entity_poly.entity_id
_entity_poly.type
_entity_poly.pdbx_seq_one_letter_code
_entity_poly.pdbx_strand_id
1 'polypeptide(L)'
;MRSIKRPIVATSAAVLLALSFAACGDGDDKASDDKSSESTPSDDASSDATDGTDASGEASTGAPTGGAGDASTVEFCAEITNIIEVSGSVTGEQPNESEWKKIQEAYADLGEAGPPDDIPATEKQGFEIAVEAVTSLSYAEAEKAFGDADGSGDIPGVSPEDNDKAEKFFAWAGTACPELGGGAPAE
;
A
#
# COMPACT_ATOMS: atom_id res chain seq x y z
N MET A 1 42.37 7.28 5.50
CA MET A 1 41.19 6.70 4.84
C MET A 1 40.95 5.35 5.49
N ARG A 2 39.92 5.23 6.33
CA ARG A 2 39.55 3.96 6.98
C ARG A 2 38.24 3.50 6.34
N SER A 3 38.33 2.47 5.50
CA SER A 3 37.16 1.84 4.88
C SER A 3 36.36 1.12 5.96
N ILE A 4 35.19 1.66 6.30
CA ILE A 4 34.24 1.02 7.21
C ILE A 4 33.44 0.03 6.36
N LYS A 5 33.85 -1.25 6.41
CA LYS A 5 33.04 -2.37 5.91
C LYS A 5 31.91 -2.61 6.90
N ARG A 6 30.70 -2.13 6.59
CA ARG A 6 29.48 -2.55 7.29
C ARG A 6 29.05 -3.91 6.73
N PRO A 7 28.79 -4.93 7.56
CA PRO A 7 28.19 -6.18 7.11
C PRO A 7 26.71 -5.92 6.81
N ILE A 8 26.31 -6.11 5.54
CA ILE A 8 24.91 -6.14 5.15
C ILE A 8 24.35 -7.46 5.68
N VAL A 9 23.49 -7.37 6.70
CA VAL A 9 22.74 -8.49 7.23
C VAL A 9 21.53 -8.67 6.32
N ALA A 10 21.69 -9.49 5.28
CA ALA A 10 20.60 -9.90 4.40
C ALA A 10 19.63 -10.81 5.18
N THR A 11 18.58 -10.22 5.73
CA THR A 11 17.46 -10.96 6.32
C THR A 11 16.19 -10.24 5.92
N SER A 12 15.58 -10.62 4.78
CA SER A 12 14.16 -10.37 4.44
C SER A 12 13.84 -10.99 3.08
N ALA A 13 13.57 -12.29 3.06
CA ALA A 13 13.00 -12.98 1.91
C ALA A 13 11.84 -13.88 2.36
N ALA A 14 10.97 -13.38 3.24
CA ALA A 14 9.95 -14.20 3.89
C ALA A 14 8.57 -13.53 4.09
N VAL A 15 8.21 -12.50 3.33
CA VAL A 15 6.88 -11.86 3.45
C VAL A 15 5.92 -12.24 2.31
N LEU A 16 6.40 -12.77 1.18
CA LEU A 16 5.55 -13.02 0.00
C LEU A 16 4.79 -14.37 -0.02
N LEU A 17 4.82 -15.17 1.06
CA LEU A 17 4.14 -16.48 1.11
C LEU A 17 2.95 -16.55 2.08
N ALA A 18 2.51 -15.43 2.66
CA ALA A 18 1.44 -15.43 3.66
C ALA A 18 0.01 -15.31 3.10
N LEU A 19 -0.17 -15.08 1.79
CA LEU A 19 -1.50 -14.89 1.19
C LEU A 19 -2.17 -16.19 0.71
N SER A 20 -1.54 -17.37 0.86
CA SER A 20 -2.05 -18.63 0.29
C SER A 20 -2.81 -19.55 1.28
N PHE A 21 -3.08 -19.17 2.53
CA PHE A 21 -3.59 -20.10 3.56
C PHE A 21 -4.93 -19.79 4.23
N ALA A 22 -5.73 -18.83 3.75
CA ALA A 22 -7.05 -18.55 4.33
C ALA A 22 -8.20 -19.44 3.81
N ALA A 23 -7.90 -20.60 3.23
CA ALA A 23 -8.91 -21.53 2.70
C ALA A 23 -8.53 -23.01 2.94
N CYS A 24 -8.32 -23.40 4.19
CA CYS A 24 -8.50 -24.80 4.61
C CYS A 24 -8.80 -24.81 6.11
N GLY A 25 -10.07 -25.08 6.44
CA GLY A 25 -10.48 -25.25 7.82
C GLY A 25 -9.87 -26.52 8.42
N ASP A 26 -9.41 -26.40 9.65
CA ASP A 26 -9.26 -27.53 10.57
C ASP A 26 -9.50 -26.95 11.97
N GLY A 27 -10.62 -27.34 12.56
CA GLY A 27 -10.94 -27.00 13.94
C GLY A 27 -10.25 -27.96 14.88
N ASP A 28 -9.80 -27.46 16.03
CA ASP A 28 -9.82 -28.22 17.29
C ASP A 28 -9.77 -27.26 18.49
N ASP A 29 -10.78 -27.41 19.34
CA ASP A 29 -10.99 -26.78 20.64
C ASP A 29 -9.84 -27.04 21.64
N LYS A 30 -9.59 -26.12 22.58
CA LYS A 30 -9.77 -26.31 24.04
C LYS A 30 -9.37 -25.08 24.86
N ALA A 31 -10.28 -24.76 25.79
CA ALA A 31 -10.17 -23.77 26.84
C ALA A 31 -9.02 -23.99 27.83
N SER A 32 -8.54 -22.90 28.43
CA SER A 32 -8.50 -22.73 29.90
C SER A 32 -8.30 -21.25 30.26
N ASP A 33 -9.19 -20.78 31.12
CA ASP A 33 -9.12 -19.60 31.97
C ASP A 33 -7.74 -19.37 32.61
N ASP A 34 -7.37 -18.09 32.82
CA ASP A 34 -7.02 -17.62 34.16
C ASP A 34 -7.26 -16.10 34.32
N LYS A 35 -7.48 -15.71 35.57
CA LYS A 35 -8.30 -14.60 36.06
C LYS A 35 -7.43 -13.48 36.65
N SER A 36 -7.94 -12.25 36.55
CA SER A 36 -7.90 -11.15 37.55
C SER A 36 -6.52 -10.63 38.01
N SER A 37 -6.29 -9.34 38.30
CA SER A 37 -7.11 -8.33 39.00
C SER A 37 -6.64 -6.92 38.56
N GLU A 38 -7.55 -5.98 38.24
CA GLU A 38 -8.19 -4.98 39.14
C GLU A 38 -7.25 -3.78 39.43
N SER A 39 -7.38 -2.61 38.80
CA SER A 39 -8.41 -1.52 38.85
C SER A 39 -8.03 -0.37 39.79
N THR A 40 -8.34 0.86 39.35
CA THR A 40 -9.07 1.97 40.03
C THR A 40 -8.59 3.37 39.53
N PRO A 41 -9.35 4.49 39.69
CA PRO A 41 -10.45 4.91 38.81
C PRO A 41 -10.52 6.45 38.56
N SER A 42 -11.64 6.91 37.96
CA SER A 42 -12.31 8.23 38.16
C SER A 42 -11.69 9.48 37.52
N ASP A 43 -12.37 10.49 36.96
CA ASP A 43 -13.75 10.89 36.54
C ASP A 43 -13.47 12.26 35.82
N ASP A 44 -14.15 12.76 34.78
CA ASP A 44 -15.42 13.52 34.80
C ASP A 44 -15.53 14.19 33.40
N ALA A 45 -16.49 13.79 32.56
CA ALA A 45 -17.70 14.53 32.18
C ALA A 45 -17.54 15.83 31.35
N SER A 46 -17.93 15.78 30.08
CA SER A 46 -18.84 16.80 29.51
C SER A 46 -19.60 16.23 28.33
N SER A 47 -20.92 16.16 28.49
CA SER A 47 -21.90 15.76 27.48
C SER A 47 -22.21 16.95 26.58
N ASP A 48 -22.28 16.74 25.27
CA ASP A 48 -23.20 17.50 24.42
C ASP A 48 -23.82 16.54 23.39
N ALA A 49 -25.14 16.55 23.35
CA ALA A 49 -25.97 15.60 22.65
C ALA A 49 -26.33 16.15 21.28
N THR A 50 -26.11 15.37 20.23
CA THR A 50 -26.92 15.48 19.01
C THR A 50 -27.49 14.12 18.66
N ASP A 51 -28.76 14.04 19.01
CA ASP A 51 -29.83 13.16 18.54
C ASP A 51 -29.93 13.16 17.01
N GLY A 52 -30.18 11.96 16.45
CA GLY A 52 -30.90 11.78 15.20
C GLY A 52 -30.05 11.65 13.93
N THR A 53 -29.90 10.42 13.43
CA THR A 53 -30.74 9.94 12.31
C THR A 53 -30.36 8.50 11.97
N ASP A 54 -31.36 7.64 12.08
CA ASP A 54 -31.43 6.29 11.58
C ASP A 54 -31.33 6.30 10.05
N ALA A 55 -30.31 5.64 9.50
CA ALA A 55 -30.29 5.21 8.11
C ALA A 55 -29.58 3.85 8.04
N SER A 56 -30.39 2.82 8.25
CA SER A 56 -30.17 1.50 7.65
C SER A 56 -29.73 1.66 6.19
N GLY A 57 -28.58 1.09 5.84
CA GLY A 57 -28.08 1.17 4.47
C GLY A 57 -26.75 0.46 4.26
N GLU A 58 -26.81 -0.87 4.35
CA GLU A 58 -25.95 -1.81 3.61
C GLU A 58 -24.43 -1.73 3.85
N ALA A 59 -23.95 -2.69 4.66
CA ALA A 59 -22.61 -3.23 4.53
C ALA A 59 -22.43 -3.73 3.09
N SER A 60 -21.89 -2.88 2.23
CA SER A 60 -21.42 -3.27 0.91
C SER A 60 -20.06 -3.95 1.09
N THR A 61 -20.08 -5.20 1.53
CA THR A 61 -19.07 -6.19 1.15
C THR A 61 -19.23 -6.49 -0.34
N GLY A 62 -19.03 -5.45 -1.16
CA GLY A 62 -18.87 -5.59 -2.59
C GLY A 62 -17.43 -5.99 -2.83
N ALA A 63 -17.18 -7.29 -2.96
CA ALA A 63 -16.00 -7.72 -3.69
C ALA A 63 -16.01 -6.98 -5.04
N PRO A 64 -14.90 -6.34 -5.46
CA PRO A 64 -14.84 -5.67 -6.76
C PRO A 64 -15.17 -6.72 -7.81
N THR A 65 -16.40 -6.63 -8.31
CA THR A 65 -16.91 -7.52 -9.32
C THR A 65 -16.26 -6.99 -10.59
N GLY A 66 -15.24 -7.69 -11.08
CA GLY A 66 -14.45 -7.34 -12.26
C GLY A 66 -15.33 -7.04 -13.46
N GLY A 67 -15.79 -5.79 -13.53
CA GLY A 67 -16.57 -5.23 -14.61
C GLY A 67 -15.60 -4.76 -15.67
N ALA A 68 -15.87 -5.11 -16.92
CA ALA A 68 -15.12 -4.71 -18.09
C ALA A 68 -14.69 -3.23 -17.97
N GLY A 69 -13.39 -3.01 -17.76
CA GLY A 69 -12.86 -1.69 -17.45
C GLY A 69 -13.20 -0.69 -18.54
N ASP A 70 -13.71 0.47 -18.13
CA ASP A 70 -13.71 1.65 -18.97
C ASP A 70 -12.27 1.91 -19.45
N ALA A 71 -12.11 2.54 -20.63
CA ALA A 71 -10.80 2.77 -21.24
C ALA A 71 -9.79 3.42 -20.26
N SER A 72 -10.29 4.25 -19.33
CA SER A 72 -9.50 4.87 -18.25
C SER A 72 -8.88 3.86 -17.28
N THR A 73 -9.55 2.76 -16.96
CA THR A 73 -9.00 1.72 -16.09
C THR A 73 -7.88 0.94 -16.78
N VAL A 74 -8.05 0.67 -18.08
CA VAL A 74 -7.03 -0.03 -18.88
C VAL A 74 -5.77 0.82 -19.01
N GLU A 75 -5.92 2.12 -19.31
CA GLU A 75 -4.80 3.06 -19.38
C GLU A 75 -4.11 3.20 -18.01
N PHE A 76 -4.87 3.39 -16.94
CA PHE A 76 -4.35 3.44 -15.57
C PHE A 76 -3.55 2.18 -15.19
N CYS A 77 -4.08 0.98 -15.48
CA CYS A 77 -3.37 -0.27 -15.20
C CYS A 77 -2.13 -0.48 -16.07
N ALA A 78 -2.14 0.03 -17.31
CA ALA A 78 -0.95 0.03 -18.16
C ALA A 78 0.16 0.89 -17.57
N GLU A 79 -0.17 2.05 -17.01
CA GLU A 79 0.82 2.91 -16.35
C GLU A 79 1.36 2.31 -15.05
N ILE A 80 0.53 1.62 -14.25
CA ILE A 80 1.05 0.87 -13.09
C ILE A 80 2.01 -0.24 -13.55
N THR A 81 1.69 -0.93 -14.64
CA THR A 81 2.57 -1.96 -15.20
C THR A 81 3.90 -1.36 -15.65
N ASN A 82 3.86 -0.20 -16.32
CA ASN A 82 5.04 0.56 -16.72
C ASN A 82 5.93 0.93 -15.51
N ILE A 83 5.33 1.40 -14.41
CA ILE A 83 6.07 1.66 -13.16
C ILE A 83 6.78 0.40 -12.65
N ILE A 84 6.11 -0.76 -12.66
CA ILE A 84 6.69 -2.03 -12.21
C ILE A 84 7.82 -2.46 -13.15
N GLU A 85 7.68 -2.32 -14.45
CA GLU A 85 8.72 -2.64 -15.43
C GLU A 85 9.96 -1.74 -15.28
N VAL A 86 9.74 -0.43 -15.13
CA VAL A 86 10.80 0.56 -14.91
C VAL A 86 11.53 0.28 -13.59
N SER A 87 10.77 0.03 -12.51
CA SER A 87 11.33 -0.27 -11.19
C SER A 87 12.03 -1.63 -11.15
N GLY A 88 11.49 -2.65 -11.82
CA GLY A 88 12.09 -3.98 -11.94
C GLY A 88 13.34 -4.01 -12.82
N SER A 89 13.53 -3.01 -13.67
CA SER A 89 14.75 -2.84 -14.49
C SER A 89 15.91 -2.20 -13.74
N VAL A 90 15.71 -1.76 -12.49
CA VAL A 90 16.76 -1.17 -11.65
C VAL A 90 17.86 -2.19 -11.37
N THR A 91 19.11 -1.78 -11.63
CA THR A 91 20.27 -2.65 -11.43
C THR A 91 20.96 -2.37 -10.10
N GLY A 92 20.83 -3.29 -9.14
CA GLY A 92 21.48 -3.20 -7.83
C GLY A 92 20.48 -3.17 -6.67
N GLU A 93 20.95 -2.79 -5.48
CA GLU A 93 20.09 -2.67 -4.30
C GLU A 93 19.25 -1.37 -4.30
N GLN A 94 19.67 -0.35 -5.06
CA GLN A 94 19.05 0.97 -5.11
C GLN A 94 19.16 1.55 -6.53
N PRO A 95 18.16 2.31 -7.01
CA PRO A 95 18.26 3.00 -8.29
C PRO A 95 19.33 4.07 -8.25
N ASN A 96 20.07 4.25 -9.34
CA ASN A 96 20.89 5.45 -9.54
C ASN A 96 20.04 6.65 -9.97
N GLU A 97 20.62 7.85 -10.03
CA GLU A 97 19.89 9.10 -10.37
C GLU A 97 19.10 9.00 -11.69
N SER A 98 19.65 8.35 -12.71
CA SER A 98 18.99 8.17 -14.01
C SER A 98 17.83 7.18 -13.92
N GLU A 99 18.00 6.10 -13.17
CA GLU A 99 16.92 5.13 -12.91
C GLU A 99 15.81 5.73 -12.05
N TRP A 100 16.14 6.49 -11.01
CA TRP A 100 15.17 7.22 -10.18
C TRP A 100 14.35 8.18 -11.02
N LYS A 101 14.99 8.95 -11.90
CA LYS A 101 14.27 9.86 -12.80
C LYS A 101 13.25 9.14 -13.68
N LYS A 102 13.56 7.93 -14.17
CA LYS A 102 12.60 7.13 -14.95
C LYS A 102 11.42 6.68 -14.09
N ILE A 103 11.67 6.31 -12.83
CA ILE A 103 10.60 5.98 -11.89
C ILE A 103 9.71 7.22 -11.69
N GLN A 104 10.29 8.41 -11.48
CA GLN A 104 9.52 9.64 -11.37
C GLN A 104 8.70 9.96 -12.62
N GLU A 105 9.29 9.79 -13.81
CA GLU A 105 8.58 9.95 -15.08
C GLU A 105 7.39 8.98 -15.18
N ALA A 106 7.58 7.69 -14.85
CA ALA A 106 6.49 6.72 -14.85
C ALA A 106 5.37 7.05 -13.84
N TYR A 107 5.71 7.58 -12.65
CA TYR A 107 4.71 8.06 -11.69
C TYR A 107 4.00 9.35 -12.16
N ALA A 108 4.69 10.22 -12.90
CA ALA A 108 4.07 11.39 -13.50
C ALA A 108 3.07 10.99 -14.59
N ASP A 109 3.44 10.04 -15.46
CA ASP A 109 2.57 9.49 -16.50
C ASP A 109 1.33 8.82 -15.88
N LEU A 110 1.52 8.04 -14.79
CA LEU A 110 0.41 7.51 -13.99
C LEU A 110 -0.48 8.62 -13.41
N GLY A 111 0.13 9.69 -12.91
CA GLY A 111 -0.56 10.90 -12.43
C GLY A 111 -1.45 11.56 -13.48
N GLU A 112 -0.97 11.62 -14.73
CA GLU A 112 -1.70 12.17 -15.87
C GLU A 112 -2.83 11.27 -16.35
N ALA A 113 -2.63 9.95 -16.33
CA ALA A 113 -3.68 8.97 -16.62
C ALA A 113 -4.82 9.06 -15.59
N GLY A 114 -4.45 9.24 -14.31
CA GLY A 114 -5.38 9.35 -13.19
C GLY A 114 -6.06 8.01 -12.86
N PRO A 115 -6.59 7.84 -11.64
CA PRO A 115 -7.34 6.66 -11.28
C PRO A 115 -8.73 6.70 -11.94
N PRO A 116 -9.39 5.54 -12.12
CA PRO A 116 -10.76 5.51 -12.64
C PRO A 116 -11.75 6.18 -11.67
N ASP A 117 -12.88 6.66 -12.19
CA ASP A 117 -13.85 7.46 -11.42
C ASP A 117 -14.51 6.72 -10.24
N ASP A 118 -14.50 5.38 -10.27
CA ASP A 118 -15.10 4.50 -9.27
C ASP A 118 -14.13 4.10 -8.14
N ILE A 119 -12.88 4.56 -8.17
CA ILE A 119 -11.93 4.37 -7.06
C ILE A 119 -12.53 4.93 -5.76
N PRO A 120 -12.47 4.21 -4.63
CA PRO A 120 -12.97 4.76 -3.38
C PRO A 120 -12.09 5.94 -2.90
N ALA A 121 -12.69 6.86 -2.15
CA ALA A 121 -12.09 8.16 -1.88
C ALA A 121 -10.76 8.08 -1.10
N THR A 122 -10.61 7.09 -0.23
CA THR A 122 -9.38 6.88 0.56
C THR A 122 -8.23 6.41 -0.33
N GLU A 123 -8.51 5.49 -1.24
CA GLU A 123 -7.57 4.97 -2.23
C GLU A 123 -7.20 6.05 -3.25
N LYS A 124 -8.16 6.92 -3.62
CA LYS A 124 -7.86 8.11 -4.43
C LYS A 124 -6.88 9.05 -3.75
N GLN A 125 -7.06 9.32 -2.47
CA GLN A 125 -6.10 10.13 -1.70
C GLN A 125 -4.73 9.44 -1.65
N GLY A 126 -4.71 8.12 -1.44
CA GLY A 126 -3.48 7.33 -1.48
C GLY A 126 -2.73 7.41 -2.80
N PHE A 127 -3.46 7.37 -3.92
CA PHE A 127 -2.90 7.61 -5.26
C PHE A 127 -2.24 8.99 -5.35
N GLU A 128 -2.96 10.05 -4.99
CA GLU A 128 -2.47 11.43 -5.07
C GLU A 128 -1.21 11.62 -4.22
N ILE A 129 -1.20 11.05 -3.00
CA ILE A 129 -0.05 11.03 -2.10
C ILE A 129 1.13 10.29 -2.72
N ALA A 130 0.92 9.11 -3.29
CA ALA A 130 2.01 8.30 -3.87
C ALA A 130 2.64 9.02 -5.09
N VAL A 131 1.82 9.55 -5.99
CA VAL A 131 2.28 10.31 -7.16
C VAL A 131 3.03 11.57 -6.72
N GLU A 132 2.46 12.37 -5.82
CA GLU A 132 3.09 13.60 -5.33
C GLU A 132 4.41 13.29 -4.61
N ALA A 133 4.43 12.31 -3.72
CA ALA A 133 5.62 11.95 -2.96
C ALA A 133 6.75 11.51 -3.88
N VAL A 134 6.50 10.62 -4.84
CA VAL A 134 7.56 10.13 -5.74
C VAL A 134 8.04 11.23 -6.69
N THR A 135 7.12 12.00 -7.29
CA THR A 135 7.47 13.03 -8.28
C THR A 135 8.12 14.28 -7.67
N SER A 136 7.84 14.59 -6.39
CA SER A 136 8.44 15.72 -5.69
C SER A 136 9.78 15.42 -5.04
N LEU A 137 10.06 14.15 -4.73
CA LEU A 137 11.25 13.75 -3.98
C LEU A 137 12.52 13.81 -4.84
N SER A 138 13.52 14.56 -4.39
CA SER A 138 14.80 14.58 -5.10
C SER A 138 15.56 13.26 -4.95
N TYR A 139 16.43 12.93 -5.92
CA TYR A 139 17.26 11.72 -5.82
C TYR A 139 18.08 11.66 -4.52
N ALA A 140 18.60 12.79 -4.03
CA ALA A 140 19.38 12.83 -2.79
C ALA A 140 18.54 12.58 -1.52
N GLU A 141 17.23 12.82 -1.57
CA GLU A 141 16.30 12.48 -0.50
C GLU A 141 15.85 11.02 -0.61
N ALA A 142 15.56 10.57 -1.83
CA ALA A 142 15.26 9.17 -2.13
C ALA A 142 16.42 8.24 -1.72
N GLU A 143 17.67 8.60 -2.04
CA GLU A 143 18.86 7.83 -1.67
C GLU A 143 19.00 7.64 -0.15
N LYS A 144 18.68 8.68 0.63
CA LYS A 144 18.67 8.57 2.10
C LYS A 144 17.59 7.62 2.56
N ALA A 145 16.39 7.74 2.00
CA ALA A 145 15.27 6.87 2.32
C ALA A 145 15.58 5.39 2.06
N PHE A 146 16.18 5.07 0.91
CA PHE A 146 16.57 3.70 0.60
C PHE A 146 17.62 3.14 1.56
N GLY A 147 18.42 4.00 2.20
CA GLY A 147 19.48 3.61 3.14
C GLY A 147 19.03 3.54 4.61
N ASP A 148 17.97 4.27 4.96
CA ASP A 148 17.40 4.31 6.31
C ASP A 148 16.23 3.34 6.50
N ALA A 149 15.60 2.88 5.41
CA ALA A 149 14.49 1.93 5.48
C ALA A 149 14.92 0.63 6.16
N ASP A 150 14.39 0.41 7.37
CA ASP A 150 14.35 -0.86 8.08
C ASP A 150 13.50 -1.93 7.36
N GLY A 151 13.21 -1.73 6.08
CA GLY A 151 12.34 -2.55 5.25
C GLY A 151 10.87 -2.25 5.43
N SER A 152 10.50 -1.21 6.19
CA SER A 152 9.12 -0.74 6.24
C SER A 152 8.77 -0.14 4.87
N GLY A 153 7.65 -0.56 4.28
CA GLY A 153 7.20 -0.14 2.95
C GLY A 153 6.75 1.33 2.88
N ASP A 154 7.25 2.17 3.78
CA ASP A 154 6.87 3.56 3.94
C ASP A 154 7.42 4.43 2.81
N ILE A 155 6.57 5.31 2.28
CA ILE A 155 6.99 6.30 1.31
C ILE A 155 7.78 7.39 2.06
N PRO A 156 9.01 7.72 1.63
CA PRO A 156 9.80 8.71 2.32
C PRO A 156 9.22 10.12 2.21
N GLY A 157 9.26 10.85 3.32
CA GLY A 157 8.70 12.20 3.43
C GLY A 157 7.19 12.23 3.63
N VAL A 158 6.54 11.07 3.71
CA VAL A 158 5.11 10.93 3.92
C VAL A 158 4.80 10.63 5.38
N SER A 159 3.67 11.13 5.89
CA SER A 159 3.24 10.87 7.26
C SER A 159 2.72 9.43 7.40
N PRO A 160 2.72 8.81 8.60
CA PRO A 160 2.19 7.45 8.77
C PRO A 160 0.72 7.30 8.34
N GLU A 161 -0.10 8.34 8.52
CA GLU A 161 -1.49 8.34 8.06
C GLU A 161 -1.59 8.35 6.54
N ASP A 162 -0.71 9.10 5.89
CA ASP A 162 -0.69 9.20 4.43
C ASP A 162 -0.07 7.94 3.79
N ASN A 163 0.87 7.28 4.47
CA ASN A 163 1.36 5.95 4.09
C ASN A 163 0.23 4.91 4.15
N ASP A 164 -0.60 4.89 5.20
CA ASP A 164 -1.77 3.97 5.27
C ASP A 164 -2.74 4.18 4.08
N LYS A 165 -2.94 5.42 3.63
CA LYS A 165 -3.75 5.70 2.44
C LYS A 165 -3.06 5.18 1.17
N ALA A 166 -1.76 5.42 1.02
CA ALA A 166 -1.00 4.92 -0.11
C ALA A 166 -0.96 3.38 -0.16
N GLU A 167 -0.84 2.71 0.99
CA GLU A 167 -0.93 1.24 1.08
C GLU A 167 -2.30 0.73 0.63
N LYS A 168 -3.40 1.36 1.07
CA LYS A 168 -4.76 1.03 0.61
C LYS A 168 -4.90 1.21 -0.90
N PHE A 169 -4.33 2.28 -1.44
CA PHE A 169 -4.26 2.50 -2.88
C PHE A 169 -3.56 1.34 -3.60
N PHE A 170 -2.36 0.95 -3.18
CA PHE A 170 -1.63 -0.15 -3.82
C PHE A 170 -2.34 -1.50 -3.67
N ALA A 171 -2.97 -1.76 -2.53
CA ALA A 171 -3.78 -2.96 -2.31
C ALA A 171 -5.00 -3.01 -3.24
N TRP A 172 -5.70 -1.88 -3.41
CA TRP A 172 -6.78 -1.76 -4.37
C TRP A 172 -6.28 -1.92 -5.80
N ALA A 173 -5.17 -1.27 -6.18
CA ALA A 173 -4.59 -1.36 -7.51
C ALA A 173 -4.20 -2.79 -7.89
N GLY A 174 -3.64 -3.57 -6.95
CA GLY A 174 -3.35 -4.99 -7.17
C GLY A 174 -4.60 -5.86 -7.41
N THR A 175 -5.77 -5.41 -6.93
CA THR A 175 -7.06 -6.09 -7.16
C THR A 175 -7.74 -5.58 -8.44
N ALA A 176 -7.66 -4.28 -8.69
CA ALA A 176 -8.29 -3.62 -9.84
C ALA A 176 -7.53 -3.90 -11.16
N CYS A 177 -6.22 -4.11 -11.09
CA CYS A 177 -5.37 -4.41 -12.23
C CYS A 177 -4.94 -5.89 -12.19
N PRO A 178 -5.75 -6.82 -12.73
CA PRO A 178 -5.50 -8.27 -12.64
C PRO A 178 -4.19 -8.71 -13.29
N GLU A 179 -3.69 -7.95 -14.27
CA GLU A 179 -2.40 -8.17 -14.93
C GLU A 179 -1.21 -8.09 -13.94
N LEU A 180 -1.36 -7.36 -12.83
CA LEU A 180 -0.33 -7.22 -11.80
C LEU A 180 -0.21 -8.47 -10.91
N GLY A 181 -1.26 -9.29 -10.84
CA GLY A 181 -1.34 -10.45 -9.95
C GLY A 181 -0.65 -11.72 -10.47
N GLY A 182 -0.08 -11.70 -11.68
CA GLY A 182 0.67 -12.85 -12.23
C GLY A 182 -0.13 -14.14 -12.41
N GLY A 183 -1.46 -14.08 -12.35
CA GLY A 183 -2.33 -15.22 -12.64
C GLY A 183 -2.52 -15.33 -14.14
N ALA A 184 -1.94 -16.38 -14.76
CA ALA A 184 -2.36 -16.81 -16.09
C ALA A 184 -3.91 -16.86 -16.12
N PRO A 185 -4.57 -16.40 -17.21
CA PRO A 185 -6.02 -16.47 -17.30
C PRO A 185 -6.43 -17.93 -17.08
N ALA A 186 -7.28 -18.18 -16.09
CA ALA A 186 -7.87 -19.50 -15.91
C ALA A 186 -8.79 -19.76 -17.11
N GLU A 187 -8.29 -20.53 -18.08
CA GLU A 187 -9.07 -21.10 -19.19
C GLU A 187 -10.08 -22.15 -18.71
#